data_AF-A0A2N2DRQ0-F1
#
_entry.id   AF-A0A2N2DRQ0-F1
#
_cell.length_a   1.000
_cell.length_b   1.000
_cell.length_c   1.000
_cell.angle_alpha   90.00
_cell.angle_beta   90.00
_cell.angle_gamma   90.00
#
_symmetry.space_group_name_H-M   'P 1'
#
loop_
_entity.id
_entity.type
_entity.pdbx_description
1 polymer ?
#
loop_
_entity_poly.entity_id
_entity_poly.type
_entity_poly.pdbx_seq_one_letter_code
_entity_poly.pdbx_strand_id
1 'polypeptide(L)'
;MESRNQRIISKLEEFGWKAQIVSFYHAEEIRNVLAQLREDNSDVEHSVGRYIDKFDYGKSFDGSNERSLLILAIPQPMARAWFTINGIEKPAILPPTYLMNTSVENEDAHPRIGEVNRKLDQILADEGVSGTKINLPGKLMAVKSGLGKYGRNNICYIDGDSSFYWIGVYVIDMPCELDSWVAQAVMEACEGCACCAVACPGNAIGEDRFLVHADRCLTLYNESAAPFPDWIGSDWHNTAIGCMECQWNCPMNRSSLTMIEDIAIFNENETKAILSGTPFPDLEESTQQKLIRWNYMEDYDLLSRNLTALFFNDVVTCAEMKKIEARAAASGITYHQMMENAGQAAASVILEREPVEGKPVLILCGKGNNGGDGFVVARMLKEAGAETIILCPDGEPTGAESLRNKEICENLGIRMVRTQEEVMHYLKENDLNLVVDGLYGTGYHGQLKPDIRIITKWINSTDAPVYSLDIPSGLAGDDGNAAEDAIRADVTIVFHQKKPAHVMEKAAPYLGEVLQVPIGI
;
A
#
# COMPACT_ATOMS: atom_id res chain seq x y z
N MET A 1 -50.52 12.42 -19.29
CA MET A 1 -50.16 12.64 -17.89
C MET A 1 -48.94 11.79 -17.63
N GLU A 2 -47.87 12.40 -17.13
CA GLU A 2 -46.68 11.68 -16.65
C GLU A 2 -47.09 10.75 -15.51
N SER A 3 -46.54 9.54 -15.45
CA SER A 3 -46.89 8.59 -14.38
C SER A 3 -46.29 8.97 -13.04
N ARG A 4 -46.76 8.34 -11.95
CA ARG A 4 -46.19 8.61 -10.61
C ARG A 4 -44.72 8.22 -10.57
N ASN A 5 -44.35 7.07 -11.16
CA ASN A 5 -42.97 6.60 -11.26
C ASN A 5 -42.09 7.65 -11.96
N GLN A 6 -42.56 8.19 -13.09
CA GLN A 6 -41.84 9.19 -13.85
C GLN A 6 -41.66 10.50 -13.08
N ARG A 7 -42.70 11.02 -12.40
CA ARG A 7 -42.57 12.25 -11.59
C ARG A 7 -41.55 12.12 -10.46
N ILE A 8 -41.50 10.96 -9.78
CA ILE A 8 -40.50 10.71 -8.73
C ILE A 8 -39.09 10.73 -9.33
N ILE A 9 -38.87 10.01 -10.43
CA ILE A 9 -37.56 9.96 -11.11
C ILE A 9 -37.15 11.37 -11.59
N SER A 10 -38.05 12.09 -12.26
CA SER A 10 -37.81 13.47 -12.74
C SER A 10 -37.39 14.40 -11.59
N LYS A 11 -38.03 14.30 -10.42
CA LYS A 11 -37.62 15.09 -9.22
C LYS A 11 -36.24 14.71 -8.70
N LEU A 12 -35.87 13.43 -8.72
CA LEU A 12 -34.54 12.97 -8.30
C LEU A 12 -33.46 13.49 -9.27
N GLU A 13 -33.76 13.54 -10.56
CA GLU A 13 -32.86 14.05 -11.60
C GLU A 13 -32.56 15.55 -11.44
N GLU A 14 -33.47 16.35 -10.85
CA GLU A 14 -33.21 17.76 -10.51
C GLU A 14 -32.03 17.93 -9.53
N PHE A 15 -31.71 16.90 -8.73
CA PHE A 15 -30.55 16.87 -7.83
C PHE A 15 -29.31 16.24 -8.48
N GLY A 16 -29.37 15.89 -9.77
CA GLY A 16 -28.32 15.14 -10.46
C GLY A 16 -28.24 13.67 -10.02
N TRP A 17 -29.30 13.14 -9.39
CA TRP A 17 -29.38 11.73 -9.02
C TRP A 17 -30.00 10.93 -10.15
N LYS A 18 -29.58 9.68 -10.31
CA LYS A 18 -30.13 8.77 -11.31
C LYS A 18 -30.87 7.66 -10.59
N ALA A 19 -32.02 7.24 -11.11
CA ALA A 19 -32.83 6.24 -10.44
C ALA A 19 -33.55 5.30 -11.40
N GLN A 20 -33.89 4.12 -10.90
CA GLN A 20 -34.83 3.20 -11.55
C GLN A 20 -35.78 2.60 -10.53
N ILE A 21 -37.01 2.34 -10.97
CA ILE A 21 -38.06 1.69 -10.17
C ILE A 21 -38.40 0.35 -10.83
N VAL A 22 -38.18 -0.75 -10.12
CA VAL A 22 -38.43 -2.11 -10.61
C VAL A 22 -39.37 -2.87 -9.68
N SER A 23 -39.93 -3.99 -10.12
CA SER A 23 -40.81 -4.79 -9.27
C SER A 23 -40.09 -5.30 -8.01
N PHE A 24 -40.82 -5.34 -6.89
CA PHE A 24 -40.32 -5.91 -5.64
C PHE A 24 -39.97 -7.40 -5.76
N TYR A 25 -40.58 -8.13 -6.71
CA TYR A 25 -40.28 -9.55 -6.95
C TYR A 25 -38.81 -9.83 -7.27
N HIS A 26 -38.07 -8.85 -7.77
CA HIS A 26 -36.67 -9.04 -8.12
C HIS A 26 -35.75 -9.18 -6.90
N ALA A 27 -36.18 -8.82 -5.68
CA ALA A 27 -35.42 -9.12 -4.47
C ALA A 27 -35.14 -10.63 -4.33
N GLU A 28 -36.14 -11.46 -4.64
CA GLU A 28 -36.01 -12.92 -4.60
C GLU A 28 -35.13 -13.45 -5.73
N GLU A 29 -35.23 -12.89 -6.94
CA GLU A 29 -34.37 -13.27 -8.06
C GLU A 29 -32.90 -13.02 -7.73
N ILE A 30 -32.60 -11.88 -7.10
CA ILE A 30 -31.25 -11.49 -6.70
C ILE A 30 -30.68 -12.45 -5.65
N ARG A 31 -31.51 -12.92 -4.71
CA ARG A 31 -31.12 -13.97 -3.77
C ARG A 31 -30.63 -15.22 -4.49
N ASN A 32 -31.38 -15.66 -5.50
CA ASN A 32 -31.05 -16.86 -6.26
C ASN A 32 -29.77 -16.68 -7.10
N VAL A 33 -29.58 -15.49 -7.69
CA VAL A 33 -28.34 -15.15 -8.41
C VAL A 33 -27.12 -15.23 -7.48
N LEU A 34 -27.20 -14.67 -6.28
CA LEU A 34 -26.09 -14.70 -5.32
C LEU A 34 -25.83 -16.11 -4.78
N ALA A 35 -26.87 -16.92 -4.57
CA ALA A 35 -26.72 -18.32 -4.18
C ALA A 35 -25.95 -19.10 -5.27
N GLN A 36 -26.32 -18.93 -6.55
CA GLN A 36 -25.63 -19.58 -7.66
C GLN A 36 -24.15 -19.14 -7.75
N LEU A 37 -23.87 -17.85 -7.58
CA LEU A 37 -22.49 -17.34 -7.63
C LEU A 37 -21.60 -17.95 -6.55
N ARG A 38 -22.13 -18.23 -5.35
CA ARG A 38 -21.43 -18.92 -4.26
C ARG A 38 -21.12 -20.37 -4.61
N GLU A 39 -22.08 -21.07 -5.23
CA GLU A 39 -21.90 -22.46 -5.66
C GLU A 39 -20.86 -22.58 -6.79
N ASP A 40 -20.88 -21.64 -7.74
CA ASP A 40 -20.01 -21.68 -8.93
C ASP A 40 -18.57 -21.23 -8.64
N ASN A 41 -18.33 -20.48 -7.57
CA ASN A 41 -17.04 -19.83 -7.29
C ASN A 41 -16.63 -20.03 -5.84
N SER A 42 -15.69 -20.96 -5.60
CA SER A 42 -15.26 -21.32 -4.25
C SER A 42 -14.65 -20.15 -3.46
N ASP A 43 -13.98 -19.21 -4.11
CA ASP A 43 -13.41 -18.02 -3.48
C ASP A 43 -14.49 -17.04 -2.99
N VAL A 44 -15.66 -17.00 -3.64
CA VAL A 44 -16.75 -16.09 -3.26
C VAL A 44 -17.27 -16.42 -1.86
N GLU A 45 -17.50 -17.69 -1.57
CA GLU A 45 -17.98 -18.11 -0.25
C GLU A 45 -16.94 -17.79 0.84
N HIS A 46 -15.68 -18.15 0.60
CA HIS A 46 -14.61 -17.98 1.58
C HIS A 46 -14.22 -16.50 1.81
N SER A 47 -14.22 -15.69 0.75
CA SER A 47 -13.71 -14.32 0.81
C SER A 47 -14.80 -13.28 1.04
N VAL A 48 -16.01 -13.48 0.48
CA VAL A 48 -17.09 -12.47 0.53
C VAL A 48 -18.43 -12.99 1.05
N GLY A 49 -18.54 -14.27 1.42
CA GLY A 49 -19.75 -14.88 1.98
C GLY A 49 -20.35 -14.05 3.12
N ARG A 50 -19.50 -13.61 4.06
CA ARG A 50 -19.90 -12.76 5.20
C ARG A 50 -20.63 -11.47 4.84
N TYR A 51 -20.38 -10.90 3.65
CA TYR A 51 -21.05 -9.68 3.19
C TYR A 51 -22.39 -10.01 2.56
N ILE A 52 -22.45 -11.10 1.79
CA ILE A 52 -23.69 -11.56 1.13
C ILE A 52 -24.75 -11.97 2.18
N ASP A 53 -24.33 -12.52 3.32
CA ASP A 53 -25.26 -12.90 4.41
C ASP A 53 -25.94 -11.71 5.09
N LYS A 54 -25.42 -10.49 4.92
CA LYS A 54 -26.01 -9.27 5.50
C LYS A 54 -27.19 -8.73 4.69
N PHE A 55 -27.41 -9.22 3.46
CA PHE A 55 -28.48 -8.69 2.61
C PHE A 55 -29.87 -9.08 3.12
N ASP A 56 -30.76 -8.10 3.15
CA ASP A 56 -32.18 -8.26 3.45
C ASP A 56 -32.97 -8.36 2.15
N TYR A 57 -33.57 -9.53 1.92
CA TYR A 57 -34.43 -9.79 0.77
C TYR A 57 -35.90 -9.46 1.03
N GLY A 58 -36.17 -8.64 2.05
CA GLY A 58 -37.47 -8.06 2.32
C GLY A 58 -38.49 -9.04 2.88
N LYS A 59 -38.05 -10.02 3.68
CA LYS A 59 -38.94 -11.03 4.30
C LYS A 59 -40.03 -10.42 5.21
N SER A 60 -39.81 -9.19 5.68
CA SER A 60 -40.72 -8.40 6.49
C SER A 60 -41.82 -7.67 5.69
N PHE A 61 -41.67 -7.57 4.37
CA PHE A 61 -42.64 -6.92 3.49
C PHE A 61 -43.59 -7.97 2.90
N ASP A 62 -44.87 -7.63 2.72
CA ASP A 62 -45.75 -8.48 1.93
C ASP A 62 -45.30 -8.44 0.44
N GLY A 63 -45.25 -9.61 -0.20
CA GLY A 63 -44.87 -9.72 -1.62
C GLY A 63 -46.00 -9.33 -2.57
N SER A 64 -46.84 -8.35 -2.20
CA SER A 64 -47.90 -7.86 -3.06
C SER A 64 -47.33 -7.02 -4.22
N ASN A 65 -48.09 -6.96 -5.32
CA ASN A 65 -47.79 -6.07 -6.46
C ASN A 65 -47.91 -4.58 -6.13
N GLU A 66 -48.21 -4.23 -4.87
CA GLU A 66 -48.43 -2.85 -4.44
C GLU A 66 -47.11 -2.15 -4.06
N ARG A 67 -45.97 -2.87 -4.04
CA ARG A 67 -44.64 -2.32 -3.74
C ARG A 67 -43.66 -2.48 -4.91
N SER A 68 -42.65 -1.61 -4.90
CA SER A 68 -41.54 -1.63 -5.85
C SER A 68 -40.21 -1.32 -5.16
N LEU A 69 -39.12 -1.56 -5.88
CA LEU A 69 -37.76 -1.23 -5.45
C LEU A 69 -37.29 0.00 -6.23
N LEU A 70 -36.98 1.07 -5.51
CA LEU A 70 -36.29 2.24 -6.02
C LEU A 70 -34.78 2.05 -5.83
N ILE A 71 -34.06 1.94 -6.95
CA ILE A 71 -32.59 1.96 -6.99
C ILE A 71 -32.17 3.40 -7.22
N LEU A 72 -31.43 3.98 -6.29
CA LEU A 72 -30.97 5.36 -6.33
C LEU A 72 -29.45 5.41 -6.46
N ALA A 73 -28.93 6.05 -7.52
CA ALA A 73 -27.52 6.26 -7.76
C ALA A 73 -27.16 7.75 -7.59
N ILE A 74 -26.25 8.06 -6.67
CA ILE A 74 -25.84 9.40 -6.31
C ILE A 74 -24.34 9.57 -6.61
N PRO A 75 -23.91 10.58 -7.40
CA PRO A 75 -22.50 10.83 -7.66
C PRO A 75 -21.72 11.03 -6.35
N GLN A 76 -20.53 10.43 -6.24
CA GLN A 76 -19.66 10.55 -5.07
C GLN A 76 -18.21 10.89 -5.48
N PRO A 77 -17.57 11.86 -4.82
CA PRO A 77 -16.15 12.11 -5.01
C PRO A 77 -15.30 11.03 -4.31
N MET A 78 -14.03 10.95 -4.67
CA MET A 78 -13.02 10.41 -3.75
C MET A 78 -12.85 11.39 -2.59
N ALA A 79 -12.71 10.89 -1.36
CA ALA A 79 -12.37 11.75 -0.23
C ALA A 79 -10.88 11.65 0.09
N ARG A 80 -10.22 12.78 0.32
CA ARG A 80 -8.79 12.84 0.66
C ARG A 80 -8.59 13.42 2.04
N ALA A 81 -7.83 12.71 2.87
CA ALA A 81 -7.31 13.22 4.11
C ALA A 81 -5.80 13.41 4.02
N TRP A 82 -5.26 14.44 4.68
CA TRP A 82 -3.84 14.72 4.74
C TRP A 82 -3.28 14.39 6.12
N PHE A 83 -2.11 13.76 6.17
CA PHE A 83 -1.43 13.35 7.39
C PHE A 83 -0.02 13.91 7.42
N THR A 84 0.39 14.57 8.50
CA THR A 84 1.76 15.06 8.66
C THR A 84 2.64 14.03 9.35
N ILE A 85 3.74 13.62 8.69
CA ILE A 85 4.75 12.71 9.23
C ILE A 85 6.11 13.35 9.07
N ASN A 86 6.82 13.60 10.18
CA ASN A 86 8.12 14.27 10.19
C ASN A 86 8.10 15.61 9.43
N GLY A 87 7.00 16.37 9.56
CA GLY A 87 6.80 17.64 8.87
C GLY A 87 6.45 17.54 7.38
N ILE A 88 6.25 16.34 6.84
CA ILE A 88 5.84 16.11 5.44
C ILE A 88 4.36 15.72 5.40
N GLU A 89 3.57 16.40 4.58
CA GLU A 89 2.17 16.06 4.35
C GLU A 89 2.04 14.91 3.33
N LYS A 90 1.37 13.82 3.74
CA LYS A 90 1.05 12.67 2.90
C LYS A 90 -0.47 12.54 2.73
N PRO A 91 -0.98 12.41 1.49
CA PRO A 91 -2.40 12.22 1.24
C PRO A 91 -2.81 10.75 1.36
N ALA A 92 -3.99 10.52 1.94
CA ALA A 92 -4.65 9.22 1.93
C ALA A 92 -6.02 9.34 1.27
N ILE A 93 -6.24 8.54 0.23
CA ILE A 93 -7.51 8.52 -0.53
C ILE A 93 -8.46 7.48 0.07
N LEU A 94 -9.72 7.87 0.22
CA LEU A 94 -10.85 6.99 0.47
C LEU A 94 -11.65 6.84 -0.84
N PRO A 95 -11.81 5.61 -1.36
CA PRO A 95 -12.55 5.40 -2.60
C PRO A 95 -14.02 5.88 -2.48
N PRO A 96 -14.67 6.29 -3.58
CA PRO A 96 -16.00 6.90 -3.54
C PRO A 96 -17.06 6.03 -2.86
N THR A 97 -16.95 4.70 -2.98
CA THR A 97 -17.89 3.75 -2.38
C THR A 97 -17.90 3.82 -0.85
N TYR A 98 -16.76 4.14 -0.22
CA TYR A 98 -16.63 4.12 1.24
C TYR A 98 -17.02 5.43 1.91
N LEU A 99 -17.23 6.52 1.16
CA LEU A 99 -17.62 7.81 1.74
C LEU A 99 -19.06 7.81 2.29
N MET A 100 -19.88 6.86 1.84
CA MET A 100 -21.27 6.64 2.28
C MET A 100 -21.49 5.15 2.59
N ASN A 101 -20.56 4.56 3.34
CA ASN A 101 -20.63 3.16 3.78
C ASN A 101 -20.74 3.10 5.32
N THR A 102 -21.81 2.51 5.84
CA THR A 102 -22.07 2.44 7.28
C THR A 102 -23.00 1.28 7.56
N SER A 103 -23.03 0.81 8.79
CA SER A 103 -23.98 -0.22 9.22
C SER A 103 -25.42 0.31 9.20
N VAL A 104 -26.40 -0.59 9.05
CA VAL A 104 -27.83 -0.23 8.96
C VAL A 104 -28.28 0.59 10.18
N GLU A 105 -27.71 0.29 11.35
CA GLU A 105 -28.03 0.97 12.61
C GLU A 105 -27.55 2.43 12.66
N ASN A 106 -26.55 2.80 11.85
CA ASN A 106 -25.90 4.10 11.86
C ASN A 106 -26.28 4.99 10.66
N GLU A 107 -27.09 4.49 9.72
CA GLU A 107 -27.42 5.21 8.47
C GLU A 107 -28.07 6.58 8.69
N ASP A 108 -28.98 6.69 9.65
CA ASP A 108 -29.67 7.95 9.96
C ASP A 108 -28.74 8.98 10.62
N ALA A 109 -27.76 8.49 11.38
CA ALA A 109 -26.74 9.32 12.02
C ALA A 109 -25.63 9.71 11.02
N HIS A 110 -25.44 8.94 9.94
CA HIS A 110 -24.44 9.24 8.92
C HIS A 110 -24.82 10.53 8.19
N PRO A 111 -23.93 11.55 8.13
CA PRO A 111 -24.30 12.90 7.70
C PRO A 111 -24.83 12.97 6.26
N ARG A 112 -24.18 12.24 5.32
CA ARG A 112 -24.59 12.21 3.92
C ARG A 112 -25.83 11.34 3.66
N ILE A 113 -25.85 10.11 4.19
CA ILE A 113 -26.98 9.18 4.00
C ILE A 113 -28.25 9.73 4.64
N GLY A 114 -28.17 10.27 5.86
CA GLY A 114 -29.31 10.91 6.52
C GLY A 114 -29.86 12.11 5.75
N GLU A 115 -29.00 12.90 5.07
CA GLU A 115 -29.47 13.97 4.17
C GLU A 115 -30.21 13.42 2.95
N VAL A 116 -29.67 12.36 2.33
CA VAL A 116 -30.30 11.69 1.20
C VAL A 116 -31.66 11.13 1.59
N ASN A 117 -31.76 10.42 2.71
CA ASN A 117 -33.00 9.84 3.21
C ASN A 117 -34.06 10.93 3.44
N ARG A 118 -33.73 12.02 4.15
CA ARG A 118 -34.66 13.14 4.39
C ARG A 118 -35.18 13.77 3.09
N LYS A 119 -34.32 13.93 2.07
CA LYS A 119 -34.72 14.48 0.78
C LYS A 119 -35.62 13.51 0.01
N LEU A 120 -35.25 12.22 0.00
CA LEU A 120 -36.05 11.20 -0.66
C LEU A 120 -37.44 11.08 -0.02
N ASP A 121 -37.53 11.09 1.31
CA ASP A 121 -38.79 11.05 2.05
C ASP A 121 -39.72 12.21 1.64
N GLN A 122 -39.17 13.42 1.49
CA GLN A 122 -39.94 14.57 1.03
C GLN A 122 -40.46 14.37 -0.41
N ILE A 123 -39.62 13.89 -1.33
CA ILE A 123 -40.00 13.64 -2.73
C ILE A 123 -41.11 12.59 -2.81
N LEU A 124 -41.00 11.51 -2.04
CA LEU A 124 -42.01 10.45 -1.99
C LEU A 124 -43.31 10.95 -1.35
N ALA A 125 -43.23 11.71 -0.25
CA ALA A 125 -44.38 12.25 0.45
C ALA A 125 -45.22 13.20 -0.44
N ASP A 126 -44.57 14.02 -1.27
CA ASP A 126 -45.26 14.89 -2.25
C ASP A 126 -46.14 14.10 -3.24
N GLU A 127 -45.78 12.83 -3.50
CA GLU A 127 -46.51 11.93 -4.39
C GLU A 127 -47.44 10.97 -3.62
N GLY A 128 -47.53 11.12 -2.29
CA GLY A 128 -48.34 10.29 -1.40
C GLY A 128 -47.78 8.87 -1.23
N VAL A 129 -46.47 8.72 -1.28
CA VAL A 129 -45.74 7.45 -1.19
C VAL A 129 -44.81 7.48 0.02
N SER A 130 -44.64 6.33 0.67
CA SER A 130 -43.59 6.10 1.69
C SER A 130 -42.50 5.19 1.13
N GLY A 131 -41.30 5.36 1.66
CA GLY A 131 -40.14 4.54 1.32
C GLY A 131 -39.41 4.06 2.57
N THR A 132 -38.72 2.93 2.46
CA THR A 132 -37.83 2.42 3.51
C THR A 132 -36.60 1.84 2.85
N LYS A 133 -35.42 2.24 3.32
CA LYS A 133 -34.16 1.70 2.79
C LYS A 133 -34.03 0.23 3.16
N ILE A 134 -33.49 -0.57 2.23
CA ILE A 134 -33.24 -1.99 2.42
C ILE A 134 -31.82 -2.34 1.98
N ASN A 135 -31.16 -3.23 2.74
CA ASN A 135 -29.82 -3.67 2.41
C ASN A 135 -29.84 -4.76 1.33
N LEU A 136 -29.86 -4.36 0.06
CA LEU A 136 -29.70 -5.24 -1.10
C LEU A 136 -28.38 -4.96 -1.82
N PRO A 137 -27.85 -5.87 -2.68
CA PRO A 137 -26.61 -5.65 -3.42
C PRO A 137 -26.78 -4.53 -4.47
N GLY A 138 -26.63 -3.27 -4.05
CA GLY A 138 -26.95 -2.09 -4.86
C GLY A 138 -26.32 -2.09 -6.26
N LYS A 139 -25.04 -2.48 -6.38
CA LYS A 139 -24.36 -2.59 -7.68
C LYS A 139 -25.06 -3.58 -8.63
N LEU A 140 -25.46 -4.74 -8.12
CA LEU A 140 -26.16 -5.75 -8.91
C LEU A 140 -27.59 -5.29 -9.23
N MET A 141 -28.27 -4.65 -8.27
CA MET A 141 -29.59 -4.05 -8.47
C MET A 141 -29.57 -2.99 -9.58
N ALA A 142 -28.57 -2.10 -9.59
CA ALA A 142 -28.42 -1.07 -10.62
C ALA A 142 -28.14 -1.65 -12.01
N VAL A 143 -27.34 -2.72 -12.10
CA VAL A 143 -27.09 -3.39 -13.39
C VAL A 143 -28.36 -4.08 -13.90
N LYS A 144 -29.03 -4.84 -13.04
CA LYS A 144 -30.24 -5.58 -13.39
C LYS A 144 -31.45 -4.67 -13.67
N SER A 145 -31.51 -3.48 -13.09
CA SER A 145 -32.56 -2.50 -13.40
C SER A 145 -32.31 -1.71 -14.68
N GLY A 146 -31.14 -1.89 -15.33
CA GLY A 146 -30.72 -1.12 -16.49
C GLY A 146 -30.17 0.28 -16.18
N LEU A 147 -30.01 0.64 -14.89
CA LEU A 147 -29.44 1.91 -14.45
C LEU A 147 -27.92 1.99 -14.71
N GLY A 148 -27.25 0.84 -14.75
CA GLY A 148 -25.82 0.75 -15.02
C GLY A 148 -25.42 -0.54 -15.71
N LYS A 149 -24.12 -0.68 -15.99
CA LYS A 149 -23.50 -1.88 -16.56
C LYS A 149 -22.24 -2.22 -15.79
N TYR A 150 -21.83 -3.48 -15.83
CA TYR A 150 -20.56 -3.86 -15.23
C TYR A 150 -19.39 -3.48 -16.14
N GLY A 151 -18.30 -2.99 -15.54
CA GLY A 151 -17.00 -3.05 -16.19
C GLY A 151 -16.42 -4.46 -16.08
N ARG A 152 -15.34 -4.72 -16.84
CA ARG A 152 -14.53 -5.96 -16.71
C ARG A 152 -14.03 -6.17 -15.27
N ASN A 153 -13.83 -5.09 -14.51
CA ASN A 153 -13.44 -5.10 -13.10
C ASN A 153 -14.61 -5.41 -12.11
N ASN A 154 -15.79 -5.82 -12.62
CA ASN A 154 -17.05 -6.01 -11.86
C ASN A 154 -17.50 -4.81 -11.01
N ILE A 155 -17.02 -3.61 -11.31
CA ILE A 155 -17.58 -2.38 -10.76
C ILE A 155 -18.80 -1.96 -11.59
N CYS A 156 -19.81 -1.39 -10.94
CA CYS A 156 -20.98 -0.83 -11.62
C CYS A 156 -20.66 0.58 -12.14
N TYR A 157 -20.88 0.79 -13.44
CA TYR A 157 -20.78 2.08 -14.10
C TYR A 157 -22.20 2.52 -14.44
N ILE A 158 -22.60 3.69 -13.93
CA ILE A 158 -23.92 4.24 -14.22
C ILE A 158 -23.94 4.73 -15.66
N ASP A 159 -25.03 4.43 -16.39
CA ASP A 159 -25.06 4.60 -17.84
C ASP A 159 -24.78 6.05 -18.26
N GLY A 160 -23.97 6.18 -19.32
CA GLY A 160 -23.49 7.46 -19.83
C GLY A 160 -22.53 8.25 -18.92
N ASP A 161 -22.01 7.66 -17.84
CA ASP A 161 -21.15 8.36 -16.88
C ASP A 161 -19.99 7.48 -16.37
N SER A 162 -19.92 7.19 -15.06
CA SER A 162 -18.74 6.65 -14.39
C SER A 162 -19.12 5.69 -13.27
N SER A 163 -18.12 5.12 -12.60
CA SER A 163 -18.31 4.26 -11.42
C SER A 163 -18.31 5.01 -10.09
N PHE A 164 -18.26 6.34 -10.11
CA PHE A 164 -18.12 7.20 -8.94
C PHE A 164 -19.49 7.52 -8.35
N TYR A 165 -20.19 6.47 -7.92
CA TYR A 165 -21.56 6.54 -7.45
C TYR A 165 -21.77 5.70 -6.21
N TRP A 166 -22.51 6.26 -5.25
CA TRP A 166 -23.15 5.49 -4.20
C TRP A 166 -24.50 4.98 -4.69
N ILE A 167 -24.86 3.74 -4.33
CA ILE A 167 -26.11 3.12 -4.75
C ILE A 167 -26.89 2.69 -3.51
N GLY A 168 -28.06 3.30 -3.32
CA GLY A 168 -29.05 2.93 -2.30
C GLY A 168 -30.22 2.17 -2.93
N VAL A 169 -30.85 1.28 -2.15
CA VAL A 169 -32.05 0.55 -2.56
C VAL A 169 -33.14 0.77 -1.52
N TYR A 170 -34.33 1.14 -1.98
CA TYR A 170 -35.47 1.46 -1.12
C TYR A 170 -36.68 0.66 -1.57
N VAL A 171 -37.41 0.10 -0.63
CA VAL A 171 -38.77 -0.39 -0.88
C VAL A 171 -39.70 0.80 -0.81
N ILE A 172 -40.53 1.00 -1.84
CA ILE A 172 -41.53 2.08 -1.88
C ILE A 172 -42.94 1.50 -2.01
N ASP A 173 -43.90 2.14 -1.33
CA ASP A 173 -45.29 1.69 -1.24
C ASP A 173 -46.11 2.13 -2.46
N MET A 174 -45.63 1.75 -3.64
CA MET A 174 -46.33 1.92 -4.91
C MET A 174 -45.92 0.85 -5.93
N PRO A 175 -46.81 0.45 -6.86
CA PRO A 175 -46.50 -0.51 -7.90
C PRO A 175 -45.46 0.00 -8.89
N CYS A 176 -44.67 -0.92 -9.45
CA CYS A 176 -43.88 -0.65 -10.65
C CYS A 176 -44.78 -0.71 -11.89
N GLU A 177 -44.83 0.37 -12.67
CA GLU A 177 -45.67 0.42 -13.89
C GLU A 177 -44.95 -0.13 -15.13
N LEU A 178 -43.64 0.09 -15.23
CA LEU A 178 -42.79 -0.36 -16.32
C LEU A 178 -41.54 -1.01 -15.74
N ASP A 179 -41.48 -2.33 -15.83
CA ASP A 179 -40.37 -3.09 -15.28
C ASP A 179 -39.21 -3.15 -16.27
N SER A 180 -38.09 -2.49 -15.94
CA SER A 180 -36.90 -2.37 -16.77
C SER A 180 -35.86 -3.47 -16.49
N TRP A 181 -36.29 -4.61 -15.94
CA TRP A 181 -35.39 -5.67 -15.54
C TRP A 181 -34.69 -6.35 -16.73
N VAL A 182 -33.37 -6.44 -16.67
CA VAL A 182 -32.51 -6.92 -17.76
C VAL A 182 -31.53 -7.99 -17.30
N ALA A 183 -30.97 -8.73 -18.26
CA ALA A 183 -29.84 -9.60 -18.02
C ALA A 183 -28.58 -8.78 -17.64
N GLN A 184 -27.70 -9.38 -16.84
CA GLN A 184 -26.40 -8.75 -16.54
C GLN A 184 -25.58 -8.64 -17.82
N ALA A 185 -24.97 -7.48 -18.03
CA ALA A 185 -24.11 -7.24 -19.17
C ALA A 185 -22.86 -6.46 -18.76
N VAL A 186 -21.76 -6.76 -19.46
CA VAL A 186 -20.54 -5.94 -19.42
C VAL A 186 -20.71 -4.78 -20.40
N MET A 187 -20.14 -3.62 -20.08
CA MET A 187 -20.08 -2.50 -21.02
C MET A 187 -19.40 -2.92 -22.32
N GLU A 188 -19.97 -2.52 -23.46
CA GLU A 188 -19.40 -2.73 -24.80
C GLU A 188 -17.97 -2.16 -24.90
N ALA A 189 -17.69 -1.05 -24.20
CA ALA A 189 -16.36 -0.45 -24.10
C ALA A 189 -15.28 -1.41 -23.53
N CYS A 190 -15.67 -2.53 -22.91
CA CYS A 190 -14.75 -3.53 -22.39
C CYS A 190 -14.33 -4.60 -23.42
N GLU A 191 -14.97 -4.70 -24.60
CA GLU A 191 -14.71 -5.77 -25.58
C GLU A 191 -13.30 -5.76 -26.17
N GLY A 192 -12.59 -4.63 -26.10
CA GLY A 192 -11.17 -4.51 -26.48
C GLY A 192 -10.29 -3.84 -25.42
N CYS A 193 -10.81 -3.61 -24.22
CA CYS A 193 -10.12 -2.88 -23.16
C CYS A 193 -9.63 -3.84 -22.06
N ALA A 194 -8.35 -3.69 -21.70
CA ALA A 194 -7.69 -4.42 -20.63
C ALA A 194 -7.08 -3.51 -19.55
N CYS A 195 -7.33 -2.20 -19.58
CA CYS A 195 -6.63 -1.23 -18.71
C CYS A 195 -6.75 -1.58 -17.22
N CYS A 196 -7.93 -1.96 -16.75
CA CYS A 196 -8.13 -2.34 -15.35
C CYS A 196 -7.43 -3.66 -14.98
N ALA A 197 -7.34 -4.62 -15.92
CA ALA A 197 -6.67 -5.89 -15.71
C ALA A 197 -5.14 -5.72 -15.67
N VAL A 198 -4.60 -4.95 -16.62
CA VAL A 198 -3.18 -4.59 -16.69
C VAL A 198 -2.72 -3.83 -15.44
N ALA A 199 -3.57 -2.91 -14.94
CA ALA A 199 -3.25 -2.13 -13.74
C ALA A 199 -3.46 -2.89 -12.43
N CYS A 200 -4.16 -4.03 -12.43
CA CYS A 200 -4.46 -4.75 -11.19
C CYS A 200 -3.22 -5.47 -10.68
N PRO A 201 -2.62 -5.05 -9.55
CA PRO A 201 -1.33 -5.58 -9.15
C PRO A 201 -1.42 -7.05 -8.67
N GLY A 202 -2.58 -7.44 -8.12
CA GLY A 202 -2.88 -8.82 -7.74
C GLY A 202 -3.34 -9.74 -8.87
N ASN A 203 -3.47 -9.23 -10.10
CA ASN A 203 -4.08 -9.98 -11.22
C ASN A 203 -5.44 -10.59 -10.85
N ALA A 204 -6.25 -9.81 -10.12
CA ALA A 204 -7.57 -10.22 -9.65
C ALA A 204 -8.61 -10.22 -10.78
N ILE A 205 -8.39 -9.42 -11.82
CA ILE A 205 -9.27 -9.30 -12.99
C ILE A 205 -8.74 -10.22 -14.09
N GLY A 206 -9.13 -11.49 -14.03
CA GLY A 206 -8.69 -12.52 -14.97
C GLY A 206 -9.48 -12.56 -16.27
N GLU A 207 -8.95 -13.29 -17.26
CA GLU A 207 -9.66 -13.61 -18.51
C GLU A 207 -10.45 -14.93 -18.41
N ASP A 208 -10.23 -15.70 -17.34
CA ASP A 208 -10.76 -17.05 -17.14
C ASP A 208 -12.23 -17.08 -16.73
N ARG A 209 -12.74 -15.98 -16.15
CA ARG A 209 -14.14 -15.83 -15.78
C ARG A 209 -14.56 -14.36 -15.74
N PHE A 210 -15.87 -14.12 -15.70
CA PHE A 210 -16.43 -12.77 -15.58
C PHE A 210 -16.14 -12.13 -14.22
N LEU A 211 -16.12 -12.93 -13.14
CA LEU A 211 -16.01 -12.44 -11.77
C LEU A 211 -14.54 -12.27 -11.33
N VAL A 212 -14.23 -11.15 -10.68
CA VAL A 212 -12.94 -10.88 -10.05
C VAL A 212 -12.61 -11.98 -9.05
N HIS A 213 -11.36 -12.43 -9.05
CA HIS A 213 -10.78 -13.30 -8.03
C HIS A 213 -10.65 -12.52 -6.73
N ALA A 214 -11.61 -12.70 -5.81
CA ALA A 214 -11.71 -11.89 -4.60
C ALA A 214 -10.49 -12.08 -3.69
N ASP A 215 -9.96 -13.30 -3.64
CA ASP A 215 -8.74 -13.72 -2.94
C ASP A 215 -7.45 -13.09 -3.49
N ARG A 216 -7.51 -12.46 -4.66
CA ARG A 216 -6.38 -11.72 -5.26
C ARG A 216 -6.57 -10.20 -5.18
N CYS A 217 -7.76 -9.75 -4.79
CA CYS A 217 -8.10 -8.34 -4.76
C CYS A 217 -7.57 -7.68 -3.47
N LEU A 218 -6.75 -6.63 -3.62
CA LEU A 218 -6.18 -5.88 -2.49
C LEU A 218 -7.26 -5.35 -1.51
N THR A 219 -8.46 -5.04 -2.01
CA THR A 219 -9.59 -4.60 -1.20
C THR A 219 -9.95 -5.61 -0.10
N LEU A 220 -9.96 -6.91 -0.40
CA LEU A 220 -10.27 -7.96 0.58
C LEU A 220 -9.37 -7.86 1.82
N TYR A 221 -8.09 -7.56 1.59
CA TYR A 221 -7.08 -7.52 2.64
C TYR A 221 -7.08 -6.19 3.39
N ASN A 222 -7.39 -5.07 2.71
CA ASN A 222 -7.52 -3.76 3.36
C ASN A 222 -8.75 -3.68 4.28
N GLU A 223 -9.78 -4.50 4.04
CA GLU A 223 -11.00 -4.62 4.86
C GLU A 223 -10.93 -5.70 5.95
N SER A 224 -9.77 -6.30 6.16
CA SER A 224 -9.54 -7.33 7.18
C SER A 224 -8.54 -6.83 8.20
N ALA A 225 -8.74 -7.10 9.49
CA ALA A 225 -7.74 -6.77 10.52
C ALA A 225 -6.52 -7.72 10.52
N ALA A 226 -6.56 -8.81 9.74
CA ALA A 226 -5.45 -9.76 9.66
C ALA A 226 -4.18 -9.11 9.08
N PRO A 227 -2.97 -9.60 9.39
CA PRO A 227 -1.75 -9.16 8.71
C PRO A 227 -1.87 -9.31 7.18
N PHE A 228 -1.24 -8.40 6.43
CA PHE A 228 -1.17 -8.53 4.97
C PHE A 228 -0.36 -9.78 4.60
N PRO A 229 -0.84 -10.62 3.67
CA PRO A 229 -0.05 -11.74 3.18
C PRO A 229 1.25 -11.29 2.50
N ASP A 230 2.30 -12.08 2.71
CA ASP A 230 3.64 -11.96 2.11
C ASP A 230 3.74 -11.78 0.59
N TRP A 231 2.67 -12.08 -0.14
CA TRP A 231 2.61 -11.98 -1.60
C TRP A 231 2.07 -10.62 -2.08
N ILE A 232 1.44 -9.84 -1.20
CA ILE A 232 1.03 -8.47 -1.49
C ILE A 232 2.29 -7.59 -1.49
N GLY A 233 2.51 -6.85 -2.58
CA GLY A 233 3.61 -5.88 -2.66
C GLY A 233 3.33 -4.66 -1.79
N SER A 234 4.36 -4.14 -1.12
CA SER A 234 4.26 -2.90 -0.33
C SER A 234 3.83 -1.70 -1.20
N ASP A 235 4.21 -1.72 -2.47
CA ASP A 235 3.88 -0.72 -3.50
C ASP A 235 2.43 -0.79 -4.00
N TRP A 236 1.66 -1.82 -3.65
CA TRP A 236 0.28 -1.98 -4.12
C TRP A 236 -0.71 -1.09 -3.37
N HIS A 237 -0.38 -0.69 -2.14
CA HIS A 237 -1.25 0.10 -1.27
C HIS A 237 -1.39 1.53 -1.82
N ASN A 238 -2.61 1.89 -2.24
CA ASN A 238 -2.87 3.15 -2.92
C ASN A 238 -3.98 4.00 -2.27
N THR A 239 -4.71 3.44 -1.32
CA THR A 239 -5.83 4.07 -0.61
C THR A 239 -5.79 3.68 0.87
N ALA A 240 -6.47 4.46 1.72
CA ALA A 240 -6.55 4.17 3.15
C ALA A 240 -7.41 2.93 3.48
N ILE A 241 -8.33 2.57 2.59
CA ILE A 241 -9.08 1.31 2.59
C ILE A 241 -9.54 1.05 1.14
N GLY A 242 -9.77 -0.22 0.80
CA GLY A 242 -10.07 -0.61 -0.57
C GLY A 242 -8.87 -0.51 -1.51
N CYS A 243 -9.14 -0.30 -2.80
CA CYS A 243 -8.15 -0.12 -3.86
C CYS A 243 -8.79 0.62 -5.03
N MET A 244 -8.08 1.57 -5.63
CA MET A 244 -8.56 2.37 -6.76
C MET A 244 -7.90 2.03 -8.11
N GLU A 245 -6.92 1.14 -8.16
CA GLU A 245 -6.14 0.86 -9.39
C GLU A 245 -7.02 0.54 -10.61
N CYS A 246 -8.00 -0.34 -10.44
CA CYS A 246 -8.90 -0.73 -11.52
C CYS A 246 -9.88 0.39 -11.94
N GLN A 247 -10.11 1.38 -11.06
CA GLN A 247 -11.01 2.51 -11.32
C GLN A 247 -10.25 3.71 -11.89
N TRP A 248 -9.06 4.03 -11.39
CA TRP A 248 -8.20 5.10 -11.90
C TRP A 248 -7.75 4.85 -13.34
N ASN A 249 -7.44 3.60 -13.66
CA ASN A 249 -6.99 3.20 -14.99
C ASN A 249 -8.17 2.93 -15.96
N CYS A 250 -9.42 3.02 -15.52
CA CYS A 250 -10.57 2.81 -16.39
C CYS A 250 -10.89 4.09 -17.20
N PRO A 251 -10.90 4.05 -18.55
CA PRO A 251 -11.22 5.21 -19.38
C PRO A 251 -12.59 5.84 -19.09
N MET A 252 -13.57 5.02 -18.66
CA MET A 252 -14.92 5.49 -18.32
C MET A 252 -14.95 6.40 -17.09
N ASN A 253 -13.92 6.38 -16.25
CA ASN A 253 -13.84 7.24 -15.06
C ASN A 253 -13.10 8.56 -15.33
N ARG A 254 -12.57 8.79 -16.55
CA ARG A 254 -11.64 9.89 -16.83
C ARG A 254 -12.15 11.27 -16.39
N SER A 255 -13.44 11.56 -16.62
CA SER A 255 -14.08 12.82 -16.21
C SER A 255 -14.28 12.93 -14.69
N SER A 256 -14.35 11.80 -13.99
CA SER A 256 -14.63 11.71 -12.55
C SER A 256 -13.37 11.66 -11.70
N LEU A 257 -12.19 11.41 -12.29
CA LEU A 257 -10.91 11.34 -11.57
C LEU A 257 -10.55 12.64 -10.84
N THR A 258 -11.05 13.78 -11.32
CA THR A 258 -10.82 15.08 -10.68
C THR A 258 -11.82 15.39 -9.57
N MET A 259 -12.85 14.55 -9.37
CA MET A 259 -13.79 14.70 -8.26
C MET A 259 -13.15 14.17 -6.98
N ILE A 260 -12.33 15.01 -6.35
CA ILE A 260 -11.66 14.75 -5.08
C ILE A 260 -12.09 15.83 -4.09
N GLU A 261 -12.57 15.41 -2.91
CA GLU A 261 -12.92 16.28 -1.80
C GLU A 261 -11.88 16.18 -0.69
N ASP A 262 -11.18 17.27 -0.39
CA ASP A 262 -10.32 17.37 0.79
C ASP A 262 -11.17 17.48 2.06
N ILE A 263 -11.16 16.44 2.88
CA ILE A 263 -12.15 16.26 3.96
C ILE A 263 -11.56 16.45 5.36
N ALA A 264 -10.25 16.19 5.52
CA ALA A 264 -9.56 16.27 6.80
C ALA A 264 -8.05 16.56 6.63
N ILE A 265 -7.48 17.24 7.61
CA ILE A 265 -6.03 17.43 7.76
C ILE A 265 -5.67 17.05 9.20
N PHE A 266 -4.79 16.07 9.36
CA PHE A 266 -4.30 15.57 10.63
C PHE A 266 -2.87 16.08 10.84
N ASN A 267 -2.65 16.81 11.93
CA ASN A 267 -1.33 17.30 12.28
C ASN A 267 -0.41 16.15 12.75
N GLU A 268 0.84 16.47 13.05
CA GLU A 268 1.87 15.49 13.47
C GLU A 268 1.46 14.67 14.71
N ASN A 269 0.81 15.29 15.71
CA ASN A 269 0.39 14.61 16.93
C ASN A 269 -0.82 13.69 16.68
N GLU A 270 -1.81 14.17 15.92
CA GLU A 270 -2.97 13.38 15.53
C GLU A 270 -2.53 12.17 14.69
N THR A 271 -1.64 12.39 13.73
CA THR A 271 -1.08 11.34 12.87
C THR A 271 -0.33 10.30 13.70
N LYS A 272 0.50 10.73 14.65
CA LYS A 272 1.20 9.81 15.58
C LYS A 272 0.23 8.97 16.40
N ALA A 273 -0.81 9.57 16.97
CA ALA A 273 -1.81 8.84 17.76
C ALA A 273 -2.55 7.77 16.93
N ILE A 274 -2.94 8.12 15.70
CA ILE A 274 -3.58 7.18 14.77
C ILE A 274 -2.61 6.05 14.40
N LEU A 275 -1.37 6.37 14.00
CA LEU A 275 -0.38 5.36 13.63
C LEU A 275 0.02 4.46 14.80
N SER A 276 0.03 4.96 16.04
CA SER A 276 0.28 4.14 17.24
C SER A 276 -0.89 3.23 17.61
N GLY A 277 -2.03 3.32 16.93
CA GLY A 277 -3.21 2.51 17.21
C GLY A 277 -3.93 2.92 18.50
N THR A 278 -3.87 4.21 18.87
CA THR A 278 -4.65 4.72 20.00
C THR A 278 -6.15 4.44 19.75
N PRO A 279 -6.88 3.82 20.69
CA PRO A 279 -8.30 3.52 20.50
C PRO A 279 -9.13 4.77 20.17
N PHE A 280 -10.13 4.63 19.29
CA PHE A 280 -10.95 5.76 18.84
C PHE A 280 -11.50 6.65 19.98
N PRO A 281 -12.06 6.09 21.07
CA PRO A 281 -12.60 6.91 22.17
C PRO A 281 -11.54 7.70 22.94
N ASP A 282 -10.27 7.28 22.87
CA ASP A 282 -9.14 7.87 23.58
C ASP A 282 -8.44 8.98 22.77
N LEU A 283 -8.82 9.18 21.51
CA LEU A 283 -8.33 10.27 20.67
C LEU A 283 -8.89 11.63 21.13
N GLU A 284 -8.21 12.73 20.78
CA GLU A 284 -8.77 14.07 20.96
C GLU A 284 -10.09 14.23 20.18
N GLU A 285 -11.05 14.97 20.75
CA GLU A 285 -12.38 15.18 20.16
C GLU A 285 -12.30 15.75 18.74
N SER A 286 -11.33 16.65 18.49
CA SER A 286 -11.05 17.21 17.17
C SER A 286 -10.64 16.13 16.15
N THR A 287 -9.86 15.14 16.56
CA THR A 287 -9.42 14.01 15.73
C THR A 287 -10.60 13.08 15.44
N GLN A 288 -11.41 12.77 16.47
CA GLN A 288 -12.62 11.95 16.31
C GLN A 288 -13.59 12.58 15.30
N GLN A 289 -13.84 13.89 15.38
CA GLN A 289 -14.71 14.59 14.43
C GLN A 289 -14.18 14.54 12.99
N LYS A 290 -12.87 14.67 12.78
CA LYS A 290 -12.25 14.51 11.45
C LYS A 290 -12.43 13.10 10.90
N LEU A 291 -12.23 12.08 11.73
CA LEU A 291 -12.41 10.67 11.35
C LEU A 291 -13.87 10.34 11.04
N ILE A 292 -14.83 10.85 11.82
CA ILE A 292 -16.27 10.72 11.55
C ILE A 292 -16.61 11.37 10.21
N ARG A 293 -16.10 12.59 9.95
CA ARG A 293 -16.33 13.28 8.67
C ARG A 293 -15.74 12.52 7.48
N TRP A 294 -14.57 11.91 7.67
CA TRP A 294 -13.93 11.06 6.66
C TRP A 294 -14.56 9.66 6.56
N ASN A 295 -15.63 9.39 7.30
CA ASN A 295 -16.34 8.10 7.36
C ASN A 295 -15.45 6.92 7.74
N TYR A 296 -14.58 7.12 8.74
CA TYR A 296 -13.65 6.09 9.24
C TYR A 296 -14.00 5.56 10.63
N MET A 297 -15.12 5.97 11.23
CA MET A 297 -15.47 5.59 12.60
C MET A 297 -15.64 4.07 12.75
N GLU A 298 -16.38 3.42 11.85
CA GLU A 298 -16.64 1.97 11.91
C GLU A 298 -15.42 1.13 11.51
N ASP A 299 -14.55 1.68 10.65
CA ASP A 299 -13.36 1.02 10.12
C ASP A 299 -12.06 1.49 10.80
N TYR A 300 -12.16 2.21 11.92
CA TYR A 300 -11.00 2.89 12.53
C TYR A 300 -9.90 1.91 12.95
N ASP A 301 -10.28 0.73 13.43
CA ASP A 301 -9.33 -0.31 13.85
C ASP A 301 -8.42 -0.80 12.71
N LEU A 302 -8.80 -0.55 11.44
CA LEU A 302 -8.00 -0.89 10.27
C LEU A 302 -7.01 0.23 9.89
N LEU A 303 -7.26 1.46 10.33
CA LEU A 303 -6.63 2.66 9.78
C LEU A 303 -5.13 2.72 10.05
N SER A 304 -4.69 2.46 11.29
CA SER A 304 -3.26 2.44 11.66
C SER A 304 -2.44 1.54 10.73
N ARG A 305 -2.89 0.29 10.57
CA ARG A 305 -2.24 -0.71 9.71
C ARG A 305 -2.24 -0.28 8.24
N ASN A 306 -3.38 0.18 7.73
CA ASN A 306 -3.49 0.56 6.31
C ASN A 306 -2.67 1.80 5.97
N LEU A 307 -2.67 2.82 6.84
CA LEU A 307 -1.81 4.00 6.68
C LEU A 307 -0.34 3.64 6.77
N THR A 308 0.03 2.67 7.62
CA THR A 308 1.41 2.19 7.70
C THR A 308 1.84 1.60 6.36
N ALA A 309 1.02 0.72 5.78
CA ALA A 309 1.30 0.13 4.46
C ALA A 309 1.29 1.16 3.32
N LEU A 310 0.41 2.17 3.38
CA LEU A 310 0.30 3.23 2.39
C LEU A 310 1.48 4.23 2.44
N PHE A 311 1.91 4.64 3.62
CA PHE A 311 2.87 5.74 3.78
C PHE A 311 4.31 5.30 3.89
N PHE A 312 4.55 4.05 4.29
CA PHE A 312 5.88 3.48 4.44
C PHE A 312 6.11 2.34 3.44
N ASN A 313 5.47 2.40 2.26
CA ASN A 313 5.72 1.48 1.14
C ASN A 313 7.18 1.48 0.64
N ASP A 314 7.92 2.55 0.90
CA ASP A 314 9.36 2.69 0.65
C ASP A 314 10.24 2.03 1.74
N VAL A 315 9.62 1.45 2.77
CA VAL A 315 10.26 0.72 3.86
C VAL A 315 9.84 -0.74 3.76
N VAL A 316 10.80 -1.64 3.55
CA VAL A 316 10.58 -3.08 3.43
C VAL A 316 11.44 -3.83 4.42
N THR A 317 10.92 -4.91 4.96
CA THR A 317 11.70 -5.83 5.79
C THR A 317 12.87 -6.41 5.00
N CYS A 318 13.88 -6.91 5.72
CA CYS A 318 15.02 -7.60 5.17
C CYS A 318 14.59 -8.82 4.32
N ALA A 319 13.50 -9.48 4.71
CA ALA A 319 12.93 -10.60 3.94
C ALA A 319 12.24 -10.13 2.65
N GLU A 320 11.49 -9.03 2.70
CA GLU A 320 10.84 -8.44 1.52
C GLU A 320 11.86 -7.90 0.52
N MET A 321 12.92 -7.23 0.97
CA MET A 321 14.01 -6.77 0.10
C MET A 321 14.63 -7.94 -0.68
N LYS A 322 14.88 -9.08 -0.01
CA LYS A 322 15.38 -10.31 -0.69
C LYS A 322 14.41 -10.82 -1.75
N LYS A 323 13.09 -10.72 -1.52
CA LYS A 323 12.08 -11.08 -2.52
C LYS A 323 12.08 -10.09 -3.70
N ILE A 324 12.27 -8.79 -3.44
CA ILE A 324 12.40 -7.75 -4.48
C ILE A 324 13.62 -8.05 -5.37
N GLU A 325 14.78 -8.31 -4.78
CA GLU A 325 16.01 -8.70 -5.51
C GLU A 325 15.81 -9.99 -6.32
N ALA A 326 15.13 -11.00 -5.75
CA ALA A 326 14.85 -12.25 -6.45
C ALA A 326 13.91 -12.06 -7.66
N ARG A 327 12.93 -11.16 -7.56
CA ARG A 327 12.05 -10.80 -8.68
C ARG A 327 12.80 -10.04 -9.77
N ALA A 328 13.69 -9.13 -9.39
CA ALA A 328 14.56 -8.43 -10.34
C ALA A 328 15.49 -9.40 -11.09
N ALA A 329 16.07 -10.36 -10.36
CA ALA A 329 16.85 -11.46 -10.95
C ALA A 329 16.03 -12.30 -11.93
N ALA A 330 14.80 -12.67 -11.57
CA ALA A 330 13.89 -13.38 -12.46
C ALA A 330 13.50 -12.55 -13.70
N SER A 331 13.54 -11.22 -13.59
CA SER A 331 13.21 -10.28 -14.67
C SER A 331 14.43 -9.90 -15.53
N GLY A 332 15.61 -10.43 -15.22
CA GLY A 332 16.82 -10.33 -16.05
C GLY A 332 17.96 -9.48 -15.49
N ILE A 333 17.80 -8.83 -14.32
CA ILE A 333 18.90 -8.09 -13.66
C ILE A 333 19.65 -9.05 -12.73
N THR A 334 20.85 -9.45 -13.09
CA THR A 334 21.63 -10.41 -12.31
C THR A 334 22.04 -9.86 -10.94
N TYR A 335 22.20 -10.73 -9.94
CA TYR A 335 22.76 -10.35 -8.62
C TYR A 335 24.13 -9.67 -8.74
N HIS A 336 24.95 -10.10 -9.71
CA HIS A 336 26.21 -9.43 -10.04
C HIS A 336 26.01 -7.95 -10.40
N GLN A 337 25.05 -7.67 -11.29
CA GLN A 337 24.75 -6.29 -11.70
C GLN A 337 24.18 -5.46 -10.55
N MET A 338 23.31 -6.04 -9.72
CA MET A 338 22.79 -5.35 -8.53
C MET A 338 23.91 -4.96 -7.56
N MET A 339 24.85 -5.88 -7.29
CA MET A 339 26.02 -5.62 -6.42
C MET A 339 26.97 -4.56 -7.01
N GLU A 340 27.24 -4.62 -8.32
CA GLU A 340 28.03 -3.59 -9.00
C GLU A 340 27.36 -2.22 -8.92
N ASN A 341 26.05 -2.13 -9.15
CA ASN A 341 25.30 -0.89 -9.05
C ASN A 341 25.32 -0.34 -7.61
N ALA A 342 25.08 -1.20 -6.62
CA ALA A 342 25.08 -0.83 -5.21
C ALA A 342 26.44 -0.27 -4.77
N GLY A 343 27.53 -0.99 -5.04
CA GLY A 343 28.88 -0.57 -4.67
C GLY A 343 29.35 0.67 -5.42
N GLN A 344 29.03 0.81 -6.71
CA GLN A 344 29.38 2.02 -7.49
C GLN A 344 28.61 3.25 -6.99
N ALA A 345 27.32 3.09 -6.68
CA ALA A 345 26.52 4.18 -6.13
C ALA A 345 27.03 4.60 -4.75
N ALA A 346 27.37 3.64 -3.88
CA ALA A 346 27.97 3.93 -2.57
C ALA A 346 29.32 4.63 -2.70
N ALA A 347 30.20 4.16 -3.58
CA ALA A 347 31.49 4.81 -3.82
C ALA A 347 31.32 6.22 -4.38
N SER A 348 30.33 6.46 -5.23
CA SER A 348 30.03 7.80 -5.77
C SER A 348 29.64 8.77 -4.66
N VAL A 349 28.75 8.36 -3.76
CA VAL A 349 28.37 9.16 -2.57
C VAL A 349 29.58 9.51 -1.72
N ILE A 350 30.48 8.54 -1.49
CA ILE A 350 31.71 8.76 -0.72
C ILE A 350 32.64 9.75 -1.44
N LEU A 351 32.90 9.56 -2.74
CA LEU A 351 33.82 10.40 -3.53
C LEU A 351 33.33 11.84 -3.69
N GLU A 352 32.01 12.06 -3.66
CA GLU A 352 31.42 13.39 -3.68
C GLU A 352 31.64 14.16 -2.37
N ARG A 353 31.83 13.45 -1.25
CA ARG A 353 31.88 14.03 0.10
C ARG A 353 33.28 14.05 0.69
N GLU A 354 34.08 13.04 0.38
CA GLU A 354 35.37 12.81 1.01
C GLU A 354 36.54 12.95 0.02
N PRO A 355 37.58 13.75 0.34
CA PRO A 355 38.82 13.73 -0.43
C PRO A 355 39.62 12.46 -0.10
N VAL A 356 39.77 11.55 -1.08
CA VAL A 356 40.41 10.23 -0.87
C VAL A 356 41.80 10.07 -1.51
N GLU A 357 42.17 10.89 -2.49
CA GLU A 357 43.42 10.72 -3.25
C GLU A 357 44.65 10.74 -2.35
N GLY A 358 45.46 9.69 -2.39
CA GLY A 358 46.67 9.52 -1.58
C GLY A 358 46.41 9.32 -0.09
N LYS A 359 45.16 9.07 0.33
CA LYS A 359 44.80 8.93 1.74
C LYS A 359 44.41 7.51 2.13
N PRO A 360 44.71 7.07 3.37
CA PRO A 360 44.32 5.73 3.83
C PRO A 360 42.81 5.58 4.00
N VAL A 361 42.23 4.59 3.32
CA VAL A 361 40.80 4.23 3.46
C VAL A 361 40.70 2.77 3.85
N LEU A 362 39.97 2.49 4.93
CA LEU A 362 39.71 1.14 5.40
C LEU A 362 38.33 0.66 4.96
N ILE A 363 38.27 -0.49 4.29
CA ILE A 363 37.04 -1.16 3.90
C ILE A 363 36.90 -2.44 4.72
N LEU A 364 35.83 -2.54 5.51
CA LEU A 364 35.52 -3.75 6.25
C LEU A 364 34.63 -4.63 5.37
N CYS A 365 35.10 -5.82 4.99
CA CYS A 365 34.33 -6.74 4.14
C CYS A 365 34.00 -8.03 4.90
N GLY A 366 32.70 -8.32 5.04
CA GLY A 366 32.24 -9.58 5.61
C GLY A 366 32.11 -10.70 4.59
N LYS A 367 31.50 -11.82 5.01
CA LYS A 367 31.36 -13.02 4.15
C LYS A 367 30.25 -12.93 3.10
N GLY A 368 29.21 -12.15 3.41
CA GLY A 368 27.97 -12.10 2.64
C GLY A 368 28.01 -11.11 1.48
N ASN A 369 26.81 -10.75 1.00
CA ASN A 369 26.65 -9.80 -0.11
C ASN A 369 27.12 -8.40 0.28
N ASN A 370 26.89 -7.95 1.53
CA ASN A 370 27.37 -6.62 1.97
C ASN A 370 28.90 -6.48 1.88
N GLY A 371 29.63 -7.59 2.13
CA GLY A 371 31.08 -7.63 1.90
C GLY A 371 31.43 -7.57 0.42
N GLY A 372 30.60 -8.17 -0.44
CA GLY A 372 30.65 -8.03 -1.89
C GLY A 372 30.54 -6.59 -2.37
N ASP A 373 29.55 -5.85 -1.85
CA ASP A 373 29.39 -4.42 -2.11
C ASP A 373 30.63 -3.63 -1.64
N GLY A 374 31.17 -3.98 -0.46
CA GLY A 374 32.43 -3.44 0.06
C GLY A 374 33.62 -3.64 -0.89
N PHE A 375 33.77 -4.81 -1.50
CA PHE A 375 34.83 -5.05 -2.49
C PHE A 375 34.67 -4.16 -3.74
N VAL A 376 33.44 -3.93 -4.20
CA VAL A 376 33.17 -3.00 -5.31
C VAL A 376 33.58 -1.58 -4.91
N VAL A 377 33.18 -1.11 -3.72
CA VAL A 377 33.58 0.20 -3.19
C VAL A 377 35.11 0.31 -3.10
N ALA A 378 35.79 -0.72 -2.60
CA ALA A 378 37.25 -0.75 -2.49
C ALA A 378 37.93 -0.51 -3.84
N ARG A 379 37.44 -1.17 -4.91
CA ARG A 379 37.94 -0.99 -6.27
C ARG A 379 37.73 0.44 -6.78
N MET A 380 36.54 1.00 -6.58
CA MET A 380 36.22 2.36 -7.02
C MET A 380 37.08 3.41 -6.32
N LEU A 381 37.27 3.29 -5.00
CA LEU A 381 38.11 4.22 -4.26
C LEU A 381 39.59 4.07 -4.63
N LYS A 382 40.05 2.84 -4.91
CA LYS A 382 41.41 2.59 -5.41
C LYS A 382 41.64 3.26 -6.77
N GLU A 383 40.68 3.15 -7.69
CA GLU A 383 40.72 3.80 -8.99
C GLU A 383 40.71 5.33 -8.88
N ALA A 384 40.04 5.88 -7.86
CA ALA A 384 40.08 7.30 -7.50
C ALA A 384 41.36 7.74 -6.77
N GLY A 385 42.35 6.86 -6.62
CA GLY A 385 43.66 7.17 -6.05
C GLY A 385 43.79 6.99 -4.54
N ALA A 386 42.81 6.39 -3.86
CA ALA A 386 42.89 6.11 -2.43
C ALA A 386 43.94 5.05 -2.09
N GLU A 387 44.53 5.16 -0.89
CA GLU A 387 45.34 4.10 -0.29
C GLU A 387 44.43 3.09 0.41
N THR A 388 43.73 2.28 -0.39
CA THR A 388 42.71 1.35 0.09
C THR A 388 43.29 0.10 0.77
N ILE A 389 42.76 -0.23 1.93
CA ILE A 389 43.03 -1.45 2.70
C ILE A 389 41.70 -2.15 2.93
N ILE A 390 41.64 -3.46 2.67
CA ILE A 390 40.47 -4.29 2.97
C ILE A 390 40.76 -5.15 4.20
N LEU A 391 39.90 -5.08 5.21
CA LEU A 391 39.93 -5.96 6.37
C LEU A 391 38.78 -6.97 6.27
N CYS A 392 39.12 -8.26 6.28
CA CYS A 392 38.17 -9.38 6.27
C CYS A 392 38.25 -10.17 7.60
N PRO A 393 37.68 -9.64 8.70
CA PRO A 393 37.91 -10.18 10.04
C PRO A 393 37.08 -11.44 10.31
N ASP A 394 35.97 -11.65 9.58
CA ASP A 394 35.15 -12.86 9.74
C ASP A 394 35.66 -14.03 8.89
N GLY A 395 36.58 -13.80 7.94
CA GLY A 395 37.12 -14.79 7.00
C GLY A 395 36.73 -14.54 5.54
N GLU A 396 36.89 -15.55 4.70
CA GLU A 396 36.68 -15.44 3.25
C GLU A 396 35.18 -15.28 2.86
N PRO A 397 34.89 -14.57 1.77
CA PRO A 397 33.54 -14.49 1.21
C PRO A 397 32.97 -15.85 0.82
N THR A 398 31.67 -16.05 1.02
CA THR A 398 30.98 -17.32 0.73
C THR A 398 30.13 -17.27 -0.53
N GLY A 399 29.70 -16.08 -0.96
CA GLY A 399 28.92 -15.88 -2.19
C GLY A 399 29.80 -15.78 -3.43
N ALA A 400 29.36 -16.34 -4.56
CA ALA A 400 30.09 -16.30 -5.83
C ALA A 400 30.38 -14.86 -6.29
N GLU A 401 29.43 -13.95 -6.11
CA GLU A 401 29.58 -12.53 -6.47
C GLU A 401 30.61 -11.81 -5.59
N SER A 402 30.54 -12.00 -4.27
CA SER A 402 31.52 -11.44 -3.33
C SER A 402 32.92 -12.01 -3.56
N LEU A 403 33.05 -13.31 -3.86
CA LEU A 403 34.33 -13.95 -4.18
C LEU A 403 34.93 -13.37 -5.46
N ARG A 404 34.11 -13.21 -6.51
CA ARG A 404 34.54 -12.58 -7.77
C ARG A 404 35.07 -11.16 -7.55
N ASN A 405 34.35 -10.34 -6.78
CA ASN A 405 34.79 -8.96 -6.49
C ASN A 405 36.04 -8.91 -5.62
N LYS A 406 36.21 -9.86 -4.70
CA LYS A 406 37.47 -10.05 -3.96
C LYS A 406 38.63 -10.35 -4.91
N GLU A 407 38.49 -11.31 -5.83
CA GLU A 407 39.53 -11.68 -6.80
C GLU A 407 39.93 -10.48 -7.67
N ILE A 408 38.97 -9.64 -8.06
CA ILE A 408 39.26 -8.40 -8.79
C ILE A 408 40.11 -7.45 -7.93
N CYS A 409 39.78 -7.27 -6.64
CA CYS A 409 40.57 -6.44 -5.73
C CYS A 409 42.00 -6.96 -5.56
N GLU A 410 42.19 -8.28 -5.44
CA GLU A 410 43.51 -8.92 -5.37
C GLU A 410 44.32 -8.65 -6.66
N ASN A 411 43.68 -8.79 -7.83
CA ASN A 411 44.31 -8.51 -9.13
C ASN A 411 44.68 -7.04 -9.33
N LEU A 412 43.96 -6.11 -8.69
CA LEU A 412 44.28 -4.68 -8.65
C LEU A 412 45.37 -4.34 -7.62
N GLY A 413 45.87 -5.34 -6.87
CA GLY A 413 46.87 -5.15 -5.83
C GLY A 413 46.36 -4.38 -4.62
N ILE A 414 45.04 -4.41 -4.37
CA ILE A 414 44.47 -3.85 -3.14
C ILE A 414 44.89 -4.74 -1.97
N ARG A 415 45.35 -4.09 -0.90
CA ARG A 415 45.88 -4.82 0.25
C ARG A 415 44.75 -5.43 1.06
N MET A 416 44.83 -6.73 1.29
CA MET A 416 43.88 -7.47 2.12
C MET A 416 44.53 -7.96 3.41
N VAL A 417 43.86 -7.74 4.53
CA VAL A 417 44.31 -8.12 5.87
C VAL A 417 43.16 -8.77 6.65
N ARG A 418 43.48 -9.44 7.76
CA ARG A 418 42.52 -10.18 8.58
C ARG A 418 42.42 -9.66 10.01
N THR A 419 43.41 -8.93 10.51
CA THR A 419 43.39 -8.41 11.89
C THR A 419 43.57 -6.90 11.97
N GLN A 420 43.12 -6.33 13.10
CA GLN A 420 43.33 -4.92 13.41
C GLN A 420 44.83 -4.56 13.43
N GLU A 421 45.67 -5.43 13.98
CA GLU A 421 47.11 -5.19 14.09
C GLU A 421 47.77 -5.05 12.71
N GLU A 422 47.32 -5.82 11.72
CA GLU A 422 47.80 -5.71 10.35
C GLU A 422 47.38 -4.39 9.69
N VAL A 423 46.17 -3.90 9.97
CA VAL A 423 45.73 -2.56 9.53
C VAL A 423 46.62 -1.49 10.16
N MET A 424 46.78 -1.51 11.48
CA MET A 424 47.60 -0.54 12.22
C MET A 424 49.05 -0.53 11.76
N HIS A 425 49.62 -1.71 11.48
CA HIS A 425 50.96 -1.84 10.94
C HIS A 425 51.12 -1.13 9.58
N TYR A 426 50.07 -1.14 8.76
CA TYR A 426 50.10 -0.50 7.45
C TYR A 426 49.88 1.01 7.50
N LEU A 427 48.97 1.47 8.37
CA LEU A 427 48.73 2.90 8.57
C LEU A 427 50.00 3.63 9.05
N LYS A 428 50.88 2.94 9.78
CA LYS A 428 52.11 3.49 10.37
C LYS A 428 51.79 4.68 11.27
N GLU A 429 52.22 5.89 10.87
CA GLU A 429 51.98 7.18 11.55
C GLU A 429 50.86 7.98 10.88
N ASN A 430 50.21 7.45 9.84
CA ASN A 430 49.08 8.12 9.18
C ASN A 430 47.77 7.78 9.87
N ASP A 431 46.92 8.78 10.03
CA ASP A 431 45.57 8.59 10.52
C ASP A 431 44.66 8.01 9.41
N LEU A 432 43.64 7.25 9.82
CA LEU A 432 42.58 6.81 8.91
C LEU A 432 41.82 8.03 8.40
N ASN A 433 41.69 8.16 7.08
CA ASN A 433 40.86 9.21 6.51
C ASN A 433 39.38 8.83 6.49
N LEU A 434 39.06 7.55 6.31
CA LEU A 434 37.70 7.07 6.13
C LEU A 434 37.60 5.57 6.44
N VAL A 435 36.46 5.16 6.98
CA VAL A 435 36.07 3.75 7.12
C VAL A 435 34.78 3.47 6.36
N VAL A 436 34.76 2.39 5.59
CA VAL A 436 33.54 1.86 4.97
C VAL A 436 33.19 0.52 5.61
N ASP A 437 32.00 0.44 6.19
CA ASP A 437 31.49 -0.75 6.86
C ASP A 437 30.61 -1.58 5.92
N GLY A 438 31.16 -2.70 5.45
CA GLY A 438 30.47 -3.76 4.69
C GLY A 438 30.56 -5.12 5.38
N LEU A 439 30.65 -5.19 6.72
CA LEU A 439 30.74 -6.48 7.43
C LEU A 439 29.42 -7.25 7.38
N TYR A 440 28.35 -6.64 7.85
CA TYR A 440 27.01 -7.23 7.90
C TYR A 440 25.98 -6.25 7.36
N GLY A 441 24.87 -6.77 6.82
CA GLY A 441 23.73 -6.00 6.32
C GLY A 441 22.43 -6.69 6.71
N THR A 442 21.48 -6.82 5.77
CA THR A 442 20.15 -7.46 6.02
C THR A 442 20.15 -8.88 6.62
N GLY A 443 21.29 -9.58 6.64
CA GLY A 443 21.42 -10.92 7.23
C GLY A 443 21.78 -10.95 8.71
N TYR A 444 22.05 -9.79 9.34
CA TYR A 444 22.49 -9.74 10.72
C TYR A 444 21.35 -9.94 11.73
N HIS A 445 21.57 -10.84 12.69
CA HIS A 445 20.71 -11.01 13.86
C HIS A 445 21.56 -11.34 15.10
N GLY A 446 21.15 -10.84 16.26
CA GLY A 446 21.71 -11.25 17.55
C GLY A 446 22.93 -10.43 18.01
N GLN A 447 24.02 -11.11 18.34
CA GLN A 447 25.22 -10.52 18.95
C GLN A 447 26.43 -10.60 18.02
N LEU A 448 27.29 -9.57 18.08
CA LEU A 448 28.57 -9.57 17.39
C LEU A 448 29.49 -10.65 17.99
N LYS A 449 30.20 -11.37 17.12
CA LYS A 449 31.27 -12.30 17.55
C LYS A 449 32.36 -11.51 18.28
N PRO A 450 33.04 -12.10 19.28
CA PRO A 450 34.07 -11.39 20.06
C PRO A 450 35.13 -10.69 19.20
N ASP A 451 35.67 -11.37 18.19
CA ASP A 451 36.72 -10.81 17.32
C ASP A 451 36.19 -9.65 16.47
N ILE A 452 34.94 -9.73 16.01
CA ILE A 452 34.29 -8.66 15.25
C ILE A 452 33.99 -7.46 16.15
N ARG A 453 33.55 -7.71 17.38
CA ARG A 453 33.26 -6.68 18.37
C ARG A 453 34.51 -5.87 18.73
N ILE A 454 35.69 -6.50 18.77
CA ILE A 454 36.96 -5.79 18.94
C ILE A 454 37.17 -4.77 17.80
N ILE A 455 36.91 -5.19 16.56
CA ILE A 455 37.00 -4.30 15.39
C ILE A 455 35.98 -3.17 15.47
N THR A 456 34.69 -3.47 15.67
CA THR A 456 33.65 -2.43 15.67
C THR A 456 33.84 -1.43 16.80
N LYS A 457 34.26 -1.89 17.98
CA LYS A 457 34.64 -1.03 19.11
C LYS A 457 35.83 -0.12 18.78
N TRP A 458 36.84 -0.65 18.10
CA TRP A 458 37.99 0.14 17.66
C TRP A 458 37.57 1.20 16.64
N ILE A 459 36.79 0.85 15.62
CA ILE A 459 36.27 1.81 14.62
C ILE A 459 35.47 2.93 15.28
N ASN A 460 34.56 2.60 16.18
CA ASN A 460 33.77 3.58 16.95
C ASN A 460 34.62 4.51 17.85
N SER A 461 35.90 4.19 18.06
CA SER A 461 36.84 5.00 18.83
C SER A 461 37.77 5.85 17.97
N THR A 462 37.71 5.71 16.64
CA THR A 462 38.47 6.55 15.70
C THR A 462 37.72 7.84 15.40
N ASP A 463 38.47 8.89 15.01
CA ASP A 463 37.89 10.15 14.53
C ASP A 463 37.59 10.14 13.02
N ALA A 464 37.81 9.00 12.34
CA ALA A 464 37.58 8.87 10.91
C ALA A 464 36.08 8.76 10.62
N PRO A 465 35.55 9.46 9.61
CA PRO A 465 34.17 9.29 9.20
C PRO A 465 33.87 7.83 8.82
N VAL A 466 32.69 7.35 9.22
CA VAL A 466 32.25 5.97 8.99
C VAL A 466 31.03 5.95 8.07
N TYR A 467 31.17 5.26 6.93
CA TYR A 467 30.09 5.03 5.98
C TYR A 467 29.66 3.57 6.03
N SER A 468 28.43 3.29 6.48
CA SER A 468 27.89 1.91 6.47
C SER A 468 27.13 1.62 5.18
N LEU A 469 27.39 0.44 4.61
CA LEU A 469 26.67 -0.09 3.46
C LEU A 469 25.42 -0.83 3.93
N ASP A 470 24.28 -0.45 3.38
CA ASP A 470 22.92 -0.92 3.67
C ASP A 470 22.45 -0.68 5.11
N ILE A 471 23.06 -1.33 6.09
CA ILE A 471 22.72 -1.26 7.52
C ILE A 471 24.03 -1.31 8.33
N PRO A 472 24.23 -0.43 9.34
CA PRO A 472 25.41 -0.51 10.21
C PRO A 472 25.60 -1.87 10.86
N SER A 473 26.81 -2.40 10.79
CA SER A 473 27.13 -3.73 11.30
C SER A 473 26.90 -3.83 12.81
N GLY A 474 26.04 -4.79 13.18
CA GLY A 474 25.58 -4.96 14.57
C GLY A 474 24.17 -4.42 14.82
N LEU A 475 23.55 -3.73 13.86
CA LEU A 475 22.15 -3.30 13.91
C LEU A 475 21.24 -4.30 13.15
N ALA A 476 20.17 -4.75 13.78
CA ALA A 476 19.17 -5.59 13.13
C ALA A 476 18.19 -4.74 12.29
N GLY A 477 18.08 -5.05 11.00
CA GLY A 477 17.36 -4.22 10.03
C GLY A 477 15.84 -4.12 10.23
N ASP A 478 15.20 -5.15 10.78
CA ASP A 478 13.73 -5.20 10.89
C ASP A 478 13.20 -4.70 12.22
N ASP A 479 13.94 -4.93 13.30
CA ASP A 479 13.49 -4.54 14.63
C ASP A 479 14.29 -3.37 15.20
N GLY A 480 15.39 -2.92 14.59
CA GLY A 480 16.21 -1.81 15.06
C GLY A 480 16.99 -2.08 16.36
N ASN A 481 17.12 -3.33 16.79
CA ASN A 481 17.93 -3.69 17.95
C ASN A 481 19.42 -3.70 17.59
N ALA A 482 20.24 -3.00 18.37
CA ALA A 482 21.68 -2.95 18.17
C ALA A 482 22.41 -3.84 19.19
N ALA A 483 23.43 -4.55 18.72
CA ALA A 483 24.37 -5.24 19.59
C ALA A 483 25.28 -4.25 20.34
N GLU A 484 25.87 -4.73 21.44
CA GLU A 484 26.92 -4.00 22.14
C GLU A 484 28.09 -3.72 21.18
N ASP A 485 28.56 -2.47 21.17
CA ASP A 485 29.59 -1.97 20.25
C ASP A 485 29.25 -2.12 18.75
N ALA A 486 27.96 -2.15 18.36
CA ALA A 486 27.57 -1.99 16.96
C ALA A 486 28.15 -0.72 16.34
N ILE A 487 28.45 -0.75 15.03
CA ILE A 487 29.01 0.39 14.30
C ILE A 487 28.08 1.60 14.43
N ARG A 488 28.67 2.76 14.68
CA ARG A 488 28.01 4.06 14.61
C ARG A 488 28.48 4.76 13.34
N ALA A 489 27.60 4.80 12.35
CA ALA A 489 27.89 5.45 11.08
C ALA A 489 27.68 6.96 11.19
N ASP A 490 28.49 7.73 10.48
CA ASP A 490 28.21 9.12 10.15
C ASP A 490 27.23 9.19 8.97
N VAL A 491 27.31 8.22 8.06
CA VAL A 491 26.41 8.07 6.91
C VAL A 491 26.05 6.60 6.67
N THR A 492 24.77 6.28 6.56
CA THR A 492 24.28 4.96 6.12
C THR A 492 23.77 5.05 4.69
N ILE A 493 24.38 4.30 3.78
CA ILE A 493 23.98 4.22 2.36
C ILE A 493 23.09 3.01 2.15
N VAL A 494 21.78 3.26 2.09
CA VAL A 494 20.71 2.28 1.94
C VAL A 494 20.57 1.86 0.49
N PHE A 495 20.54 0.54 0.24
CA PHE A 495 20.36 0.00 -1.10
C PHE A 495 18.89 -0.22 -1.44
N HIS A 496 18.44 0.43 -2.52
CA HIS A 496 17.11 0.42 -3.12
C HIS A 496 15.97 0.91 -2.24
N GLN A 497 15.69 0.28 -1.11
CA GLN A 497 14.62 0.65 -0.17
C GLN A 497 15.09 0.60 1.28
N LYS A 498 14.47 1.44 2.11
CA LYS A 498 14.76 1.51 3.54
C LYS A 498 14.30 0.25 4.24
N LYS A 499 14.98 -0.14 5.31
CA LYS A 499 14.55 -1.19 6.23
C LYS A 499 13.91 -0.53 7.45
N PRO A 500 13.05 -1.22 8.22
CA PRO A 500 12.37 -0.62 9.37
C PRO A 500 13.32 0.11 10.33
N ALA A 501 14.51 -0.44 10.58
CA ALA A 501 15.54 0.19 11.41
C ALA A 501 15.89 1.62 10.95
N HIS A 502 15.88 1.91 9.65
CA HIS A 502 16.26 3.23 9.11
C HIS A 502 15.30 4.36 9.46
N VAL A 503 14.13 4.05 10.00
CA VAL A 503 13.10 5.02 10.38
C VAL A 503 12.70 4.90 11.87
N MET A 504 13.37 4.03 12.63
CA MET A 504 13.10 3.85 14.05
C MET A 504 13.98 4.76 14.91
N GLU A 505 13.35 5.49 15.83
CA GLU A 505 14.04 6.37 16.79
C GLU A 505 15.17 5.66 17.57
N LYS A 506 14.93 4.41 18.00
CA LYS A 506 15.92 3.65 18.77
C LYS A 506 17.17 3.26 17.98
N ALA A 507 17.09 3.23 16.65
CA ALA A 507 18.21 2.92 15.77
C ALA A 507 18.96 4.19 15.34
N ALA A 508 18.34 5.38 15.47
CA ALA A 508 18.92 6.66 15.09
C ALA A 508 20.37 6.90 15.60
N PRO A 509 20.76 6.50 16.83
CA PRO A 509 22.13 6.69 17.31
C PRO A 509 23.23 5.95 16.53
N TYR A 510 22.87 5.03 15.63
CA TYR A 510 23.80 4.21 14.86
C TYR A 510 23.86 4.57 13.38
N LEU A 511 22.88 5.33 12.87
CA LEU A 511 22.62 5.48 11.44
C LEU A 511 23.32 6.68 10.80
N GLY A 512 23.55 7.75 11.57
CA GLY A 512 24.00 9.03 11.02
C GLY A 512 23.01 9.58 9.98
N GLU A 513 23.52 10.18 8.91
CA GLU A 513 22.71 10.57 7.76
C GLU A 513 22.31 9.35 6.92
N VAL A 514 21.02 9.18 6.62
CA VAL A 514 20.52 8.03 5.83
C VAL A 514 20.29 8.45 4.37
N LEU A 515 21.06 7.87 3.46
CA LEU A 515 20.99 8.12 2.02
C LEU A 515 20.55 6.87 1.27
N GLN A 516 19.54 6.98 0.43
CA GLN A 516 19.04 5.85 -0.37
C GLN A 516 19.57 5.94 -1.79
N VAL A 517 20.15 4.86 -2.29
CA VAL A 517 20.69 4.76 -3.65
C VAL A 517 20.03 3.63 -4.45
N PRO A 518 19.79 3.81 -5.75
CA PRO A 518 19.23 2.76 -6.59
C PRO A 518 20.26 1.66 -6.86
N ILE A 519 19.79 0.42 -7.01
CA ILE A 519 20.63 -0.73 -7.41
C ILE A 519 20.25 -1.28 -8.80
N GLY A 520 19.43 -0.53 -9.53
CA GLY A 520 18.96 -0.88 -10.87
C GLY A 520 17.62 -1.63 -10.92
N ILE A 521 16.96 -1.83 -9.77
CA ILE A 521 15.57 -2.34 -9.66
C ILE A 521 14.58 -1.18 -9.73
#